data_AF-A0A1Z9PYJ1-F1
#
_entry.id   AF-A0A1Z9PYJ1-F1
#
_cell.length_a   1.000
_cell.length_b   1.000
_cell.length_c   1.000
_cell.angle_alpha   90.00
_cell.angle_beta   90.00
_cell.angle_gamma   90.00
#
_symmetry.space_group_name_H-M   'P 1'
#
loop_
_entity.id
_entity.type
_entity.pdbx_description
1 polymer ?
#
loop_
_entity_poly.entity_id
_entity_poly.type
_entity_poly.pdbx_seq_one_letter_code
_entity_poly.pdbx_strand_id
1 'polypeptide(L)'
;MTHITIGTTTTIAKYTATSGQTAFSIPFEFFDDDDIDVYKQGTLLEKSTHYNITPVTTYSGGYNGGTMTLTSGATTSDSVVLELNISPTRTTDFPTTGGFNIDTLNTWIDKMIVLFKQAFENIDRKVGRASTDTSTYALTLPVPTSTAQNLQLSTSGFTLIERGNVVLNGTGAPAGGTGINGDFYIDSNANNLYGPKAGGSWPTAVSMVGPTGSTGATGATGSTGGIGLMIALGG
;
A
#
# COMPACT_ATOMS: atom_id res chain seq x y z
N MET A 1 -21.79 20.19 38.55
CA MET A 1 -21.88 19.70 37.16
C MET A 1 -21.91 18.18 37.23
N THR A 2 -22.59 17.50 36.32
CA THR A 2 -22.50 16.05 36.22
C THR A 2 -21.11 15.67 35.72
N HIS A 3 -20.50 14.64 36.30
CA HIS A 3 -19.25 14.09 35.77
C HIS A 3 -19.50 13.50 34.38
N ILE A 4 -18.53 13.63 33.49
CA ILE A 4 -18.61 13.01 32.16
C ILE A 4 -18.76 11.49 32.28
N THR A 5 -19.41 10.88 31.29
CA THR A 5 -19.47 9.43 31.12
C THR A 5 -18.98 9.09 29.72
N ILE A 6 -18.21 8.02 29.58
CA ILE A 6 -17.68 7.62 28.26
C ILE A 6 -18.63 6.64 27.58
N GLY A 7 -19.53 7.16 26.76
CA GLY A 7 -20.59 6.40 26.09
C GLY A 7 -20.26 6.01 24.65
N THR A 8 -19.38 6.72 23.96
CA THR A 8 -19.10 6.44 22.54
C THR A 8 -18.17 5.25 22.34
N THR A 9 -18.24 4.60 21.17
CA THR A 9 -17.39 3.46 20.81
C THR A 9 -16.27 3.83 19.84
N THR A 10 -16.27 5.07 19.34
CA THR A 10 -15.34 5.57 18.32
C THR A 10 -14.51 6.70 18.88
N THR A 11 -13.23 6.70 18.56
CA THR A 11 -12.26 7.75 18.91
C THR A 11 -11.83 8.57 17.69
N ILE A 12 -12.48 8.35 16.55
CA ILE A 12 -12.21 9.00 15.28
C ILE A 12 -13.49 9.55 14.66
N ALA A 13 -13.37 10.70 13.98
CA ALA A 13 -14.43 11.26 13.16
C ALA A 13 -13.85 11.64 11.79
N LYS A 14 -14.55 11.25 10.71
CA LYS A 14 -14.09 11.46 9.33
C LYS A 14 -15.12 12.27 8.57
N TYR A 15 -14.65 13.31 7.90
CA TYR A 15 -15.47 14.24 7.14
C TYR A 15 -14.95 14.37 5.72
N THR A 16 -15.87 14.62 4.79
CA THR A 16 -15.57 15.15 3.46
C THR A 16 -16.10 16.59 3.45
N ALA A 17 -15.18 17.55 3.31
CA ALA A 17 -15.53 18.96 3.45
C ALA A 17 -16.37 19.47 2.28
N THR A 18 -17.21 20.43 2.59
CA THR A 18 -17.88 21.29 1.61
C THR A 18 -17.06 22.55 1.33
N SER A 19 -17.40 23.29 0.28
CA SER A 19 -16.63 24.48 -0.12
C SER A 19 -16.61 25.53 0.99
N GLY A 20 -15.41 25.91 1.42
CA GLY A 20 -15.19 26.94 2.43
C GLY A 20 -15.54 26.53 3.86
N GLN A 21 -15.79 25.24 4.11
CA GLN A 21 -16.18 24.76 5.44
C GLN A 21 -15.03 24.89 6.45
N THR A 22 -15.30 25.53 7.59
CA THR A 22 -14.32 25.70 8.67
C THR A 22 -14.67 24.87 9.90
N ALA A 23 -15.95 24.64 10.19
CA ALA A 23 -16.40 23.97 11.40
C ALA A 23 -16.72 22.48 11.16
N PHE A 24 -16.25 21.63 12.07
CA PHE A 24 -16.49 20.20 12.12
C PHE A 24 -16.82 19.78 13.55
N SER A 25 -17.85 18.94 13.73
CA SER A 25 -18.23 18.46 15.05
C SER A 25 -17.22 17.47 15.60
N ILE A 26 -17.07 17.43 16.92
CA ILE A 26 -16.34 16.37 17.64
C ILE A 26 -17.41 15.46 18.27
N PRO A 27 -17.61 14.23 17.78
CA PRO A 27 -18.72 13.37 18.21
C PRO A 27 -18.34 12.39 19.34
N PHE A 28 -17.19 12.56 19.98
CA PHE A 28 -16.67 11.67 21.02
C PHE A 28 -16.21 12.43 22.27
N GLU A 29 -16.05 11.70 23.37
CA GLU A 29 -15.56 12.26 24.64
C GLU A 29 -14.02 12.40 24.65
N PHE A 30 -13.53 13.48 25.27
CA PHE A 30 -12.10 13.78 25.42
C PHE A 30 -11.85 14.54 26.73
N PHE A 31 -10.58 14.71 27.13
CA PHE A 31 -10.25 15.25 28.46
C PHE A 31 -9.46 16.56 28.40
N ASP A 32 -8.68 16.73 27.35
CA ASP A 32 -7.94 17.94 27.03
C ASP A 32 -8.11 18.22 25.53
N ASP A 33 -8.17 19.48 25.13
CA ASP A 33 -8.28 19.81 23.72
C ASP A 33 -6.96 19.56 22.96
N ASP A 34 -5.84 19.35 23.65
CA ASP A 34 -4.59 18.81 23.10
C ASP A 34 -4.67 17.30 22.82
N ASP A 35 -5.68 16.58 23.32
CA ASP A 35 -5.86 15.14 23.07
C ASP A 35 -6.37 14.86 21.64
N ILE A 36 -6.62 15.87 20.80
CA ILE A 36 -7.24 15.69 19.47
C ILE A 36 -6.26 16.11 18.37
N ASP A 37 -5.81 15.12 17.62
CA ASP A 37 -5.07 15.30 16.37
C ASP A 37 -6.05 15.58 15.23
N VAL A 38 -5.71 16.57 14.39
CA VAL A 38 -6.49 16.91 13.21
C VAL A 38 -5.65 16.71 11.95
N TYR A 39 -6.17 15.91 11.03
CA TYR A 39 -5.56 15.69 9.73
C TYR A 39 -6.41 16.31 8.63
N LYS A 40 -5.75 16.96 7.68
CA LYS A 40 -6.36 17.38 6.41
C LYS A 40 -5.60 16.75 5.26
N GLN A 41 -6.30 16.04 4.38
CA GLN A 41 -5.71 15.31 3.25
C GLN A 41 -4.55 14.38 3.69
N GLY A 42 -4.67 13.77 4.87
CA GLY A 42 -3.66 12.88 5.45
C GLY A 42 -2.46 13.57 6.11
N THR A 43 -2.39 14.92 6.10
CA THR A 43 -1.34 15.69 6.77
C THR A 43 -1.80 16.12 8.15
N LEU A 44 -0.99 15.86 9.19
CA LEU A 44 -1.24 16.35 10.55
C LEU A 44 -1.13 17.87 10.58
N LEU A 45 -2.13 18.51 11.17
CA LEU A 45 -2.17 19.95 11.36
C LEU A 45 -1.70 20.33 12.77
N GLU A 46 -1.12 21.52 12.89
CA GLU A 46 -0.76 22.11 14.18
C GLU A 46 -1.91 22.96 14.75
N LYS A 47 -2.32 22.68 16.00
CA LYS A 47 -3.33 23.44 16.73
C LYS A 47 -2.89 24.89 16.95
N SER A 48 -3.85 25.81 17.06
CA SER A 48 -3.68 27.27 17.12
C SER A 48 -3.12 27.92 15.84
N THR A 49 -2.31 27.21 15.05
CA THR A 49 -1.87 27.66 13.72
C THR A 49 -2.93 27.38 12.66
N HIS A 50 -3.41 26.13 12.61
CA HIS A 50 -4.29 25.64 11.53
C HIS A 50 -5.73 25.40 11.99
N TYR A 51 -5.93 25.13 13.28
CA TYR A 51 -7.25 24.87 13.85
C TYR A 51 -7.32 25.21 15.33
N ASN A 52 -8.52 25.43 15.82
CA ASN A 52 -8.82 25.57 17.25
C ASN A 52 -9.97 24.62 17.62
N ILE A 53 -10.00 24.20 18.89
CA ILE A 53 -11.07 23.37 19.44
C ILE A 53 -11.86 24.20 20.44
N THR A 54 -13.17 24.14 20.33
CA THR A 54 -14.10 24.68 21.31
C THR A 54 -14.86 23.51 21.95
N PRO A 55 -14.49 23.08 23.16
CA PRO A 55 -15.15 21.96 23.83
C PRO A 55 -16.53 22.35 24.38
N VAL A 56 -17.40 21.35 24.57
CA VAL A 56 -18.65 21.51 25.33
C VAL A 56 -18.35 21.37 26.83
N THR A 57 -18.44 22.47 27.58
CA THR A 57 -18.01 22.55 28.99
C THR A 57 -19.09 22.20 30.02
N THR A 58 -20.09 21.41 29.64
CA THR A 58 -21.24 21.07 30.51
C THR A 58 -20.88 20.09 31.62
N TYR A 59 -19.80 19.33 31.43
CA TYR A 59 -19.40 18.22 32.30
C TYR A 59 -18.15 18.57 33.12
N SER A 60 -18.03 17.97 34.31
CA SER A 60 -16.75 17.90 35.02
C SER A 60 -15.95 16.68 34.56
N GLY A 61 -14.62 16.76 34.69
CA GLY A 61 -13.74 15.62 34.41
C GLY A 61 -13.52 15.32 32.93
N GLY A 62 -13.98 16.16 32.01
CA GLY A 62 -13.77 16.04 30.56
C GLY A 62 -14.85 16.77 29.76
N TYR A 63 -14.88 16.50 28.46
CA TYR A 63 -15.77 17.14 27.48
C TYR A 63 -16.50 16.08 26.65
N ASN A 64 -17.82 16.23 26.53
CA ASN A 64 -18.63 15.39 25.65
C ASN A 64 -18.86 16.15 24.34
N GLY A 65 -17.92 15.98 23.42
CA GLY A 65 -17.92 16.65 22.14
C GLY A 65 -17.53 18.14 22.19
N GLY A 66 -17.69 18.78 21.04
CA GLY A 66 -17.16 20.11 20.78
C GLY A 66 -17.19 20.43 19.29
N THR A 67 -16.58 21.54 18.93
CA THR A 67 -16.38 21.92 17.53
C THR A 67 -14.90 22.18 17.28
N MET A 68 -14.36 21.52 16.28
CA MET A 68 -13.08 21.90 15.68
C MET A 68 -13.34 22.93 14.58
N THR A 69 -12.57 24.02 14.60
CA THR A 69 -12.67 25.10 13.60
C THR A 69 -11.31 25.30 12.93
N LEU A 70 -11.25 25.10 11.61
CA LEU A 70 -10.07 25.44 10.81
C LEU A 70 -9.90 26.95 10.70
N THR A 71 -8.66 27.43 10.74
CA THR A 71 -8.32 28.86 10.53
C THR A 71 -8.46 29.29 9.06
N SER A 72 -8.39 28.32 8.14
CA SER A 72 -8.70 28.50 6.71
C SER A 72 -9.70 27.44 6.26
N GLY A 73 -10.73 27.86 5.51
CA GLY A 73 -11.77 26.97 5.01
C GLY A 73 -11.20 25.80 4.19
N ALA A 74 -11.75 24.62 4.40
CA ALA A 74 -11.49 23.45 3.58
C ALA A 74 -12.17 23.60 2.21
N THR A 75 -11.58 22.99 1.19
CA THR A 75 -12.14 22.96 -0.16
C THR A 75 -13.07 21.75 -0.31
N THR A 76 -13.93 21.79 -1.33
CA THR A 76 -14.83 20.66 -1.62
C THR A 76 -14.02 19.39 -1.79
N SER A 77 -14.47 18.31 -1.14
CA SER A 77 -13.82 16.99 -1.17
C SER A 77 -12.51 16.86 -0.39
N ASP A 78 -12.06 17.90 0.32
CA ASP A 78 -10.97 17.71 1.29
C ASP A 78 -11.40 16.72 2.38
N SER A 79 -10.59 15.70 2.63
CA SER A 79 -10.73 14.81 3.77
C SER A 79 -10.23 15.53 5.03
N VAL A 80 -11.09 15.56 6.05
CA VAL A 80 -10.75 16.04 7.38
C VAL A 80 -11.00 14.91 8.37
N VAL A 81 -10.00 14.58 9.17
CA VAL A 81 -10.07 13.52 10.17
C VAL A 81 -9.72 14.11 11.52
N LEU A 82 -10.54 13.84 12.52
CA LEU A 82 -10.24 14.12 13.91
C LEU A 82 -10.00 12.78 14.60
N GLU A 83 -8.87 12.65 15.26
CA GLU A 83 -8.47 11.42 15.93
C GLU A 83 -8.08 11.76 17.36
N LEU A 84 -8.62 11.00 18.32
CA LEU A 84 -8.21 11.11 19.70
C LEU A 84 -6.85 10.43 19.89
N ASN A 85 -5.93 11.14 20.52
CA ASN A 85 -4.57 10.72 20.79
C ASN A 85 -4.15 11.13 22.21
N ILE A 86 -4.74 10.45 23.21
CA ILE A 86 -4.39 10.68 24.61
C ILE A 86 -3.01 10.09 24.89
N SER A 87 -2.15 10.87 25.53
CA SER A 87 -0.88 10.38 26.06
C SER A 87 -1.13 9.37 27.18
N PRO A 88 -0.61 8.12 27.10
CA PRO A 88 -0.85 7.06 28.08
C PRO A 88 0.03 7.23 29.32
N THR A 89 -0.07 8.39 29.98
CA THR A 89 0.74 8.75 31.15
C THR A 89 -0.14 9.10 32.34
N ARG A 90 0.38 8.78 33.54
CA ARG A 90 -0.18 9.20 34.81
C ARG A 90 0.96 9.76 35.64
N THR A 91 0.98 11.09 35.77
CA THR A 91 2.07 11.83 36.44
C THR A 91 1.77 12.13 37.90
N THR A 92 0.54 11.89 38.37
CA THR A 92 0.12 12.17 39.74
C THR A 92 -0.59 10.99 40.39
N ASP A 93 -0.32 10.82 41.68
CA ASP A 93 -1.00 9.85 42.54
C ASP A 93 -2.13 10.48 43.37
N PHE A 94 -3.01 9.64 43.89
CA PHE A 94 -3.96 10.09 44.91
C PHE A 94 -3.17 10.57 46.14
N PRO A 95 -3.64 11.62 46.83
CA PRO A 95 -2.96 12.11 48.02
C PRO A 95 -2.96 11.01 49.09
N THR A 96 -1.85 10.88 49.82
CA THR A 96 -1.68 9.88 50.90
C THR A 96 -2.51 10.19 52.15
N THR A 97 -3.11 11.37 52.21
CA THR A 97 -3.94 11.87 53.31
C THR A 97 -5.08 12.72 52.77
N GLY A 98 -6.21 12.74 53.47
CA GLY A 98 -7.39 13.50 53.09
C GLY A 98 -8.55 12.60 52.65
N GLY A 99 -9.65 13.23 52.28
CA GLY A 99 -10.83 12.53 51.78
C GLY A 99 -10.58 11.91 50.40
N PHE A 100 -11.22 10.78 50.14
CA PHE A 100 -11.17 10.12 48.83
C PHE A 100 -11.94 10.96 47.80
N ASN A 101 -11.24 11.49 46.79
CA ASN A 101 -11.85 12.31 45.75
C ASN A 101 -12.44 11.43 44.64
N ILE A 102 -13.74 11.17 44.75
CA ILE A 102 -14.50 10.33 43.80
C ILE A 102 -14.49 10.94 42.39
N ASP A 103 -14.52 12.26 42.25
CA ASP A 103 -14.48 12.90 40.92
C ASP A 103 -13.14 12.65 40.22
N THR A 104 -12.03 12.75 40.97
CA THR A 104 -10.70 12.42 40.44
C THR A 104 -10.63 10.94 40.05
N LEU A 105 -11.21 10.05 40.86
CA LEU A 105 -11.30 8.62 40.50
C LEU A 105 -12.11 8.41 39.22
N ASN A 106 -13.30 9.00 39.11
CA ASN A 106 -14.12 8.87 37.91
C ASN A 106 -13.36 9.36 36.67
N THR A 107 -12.74 10.53 36.73
CA THR A 107 -11.94 11.07 35.62
C THR A 107 -10.82 10.09 35.22
N TRP A 108 -10.11 9.49 36.18
CA TRP A 108 -9.05 8.53 35.87
C TRP A 108 -9.57 7.22 35.28
N ILE A 109 -10.69 6.69 35.79
CA ILE A 109 -11.32 5.49 35.24
C ILE A 109 -11.81 5.76 33.81
N ASP A 110 -12.44 6.90 33.58
CA ASP A 110 -12.90 7.33 32.27
C ASP A 110 -11.73 7.47 31.28
N LYS A 111 -10.62 8.09 31.70
CA LYS A 111 -9.38 8.17 30.90
C LYS A 111 -8.84 6.78 30.55
N MET A 112 -8.83 5.84 31.49
CA MET A 112 -8.39 4.47 31.22
C MET A 112 -9.28 3.78 30.17
N ILE A 113 -10.60 3.94 30.27
CA ILE A 113 -11.54 3.38 29.28
C ILE A 113 -11.27 3.93 27.88
N VAL A 114 -11.02 5.24 27.77
CA VAL A 114 -10.74 5.88 26.49
C VAL A 114 -9.38 5.45 25.92
N LEU A 115 -8.35 5.30 26.76
CA LEU A 115 -7.07 4.75 26.32
C LEU A 115 -7.20 3.33 25.76
N PHE A 116 -8.04 2.47 26.37
CA PHE A 116 -8.33 1.15 25.79
C PHE A 116 -9.06 1.24 24.44
N LYS A 117 -10.04 2.13 24.31
CA LYS A 117 -10.75 2.35 23.04
C LYS A 117 -9.79 2.78 21.93
N GLN A 118 -8.95 3.78 22.21
CA GLN A 118 -7.92 4.26 21.28
C GLN A 118 -6.93 3.15 20.91
N ALA A 119 -6.49 2.33 21.87
CA ALA A 119 -5.58 1.22 21.61
C ALA A 119 -6.21 0.16 20.71
N PHE A 120 -7.45 -0.25 20.97
CA PHE A 120 -8.15 -1.23 20.14
C PHE A 120 -8.41 -0.70 18.74
N GLU A 121 -8.86 0.54 18.60
CA GLU A 121 -9.09 1.14 17.29
C GLU A 121 -7.80 1.27 16.48
N ASN A 122 -6.68 1.55 17.15
CA ASN A 122 -5.35 1.55 16.55
C ASN A 122 -4.92 0.16 16.09
N ILE A 123 -5.13 -0.88 16.90
CA ILE A 123 -4.81 -2.27 16.57
C ILE A 123 -5.64 -2.75 15.38
N ASP A 124 -6.94 -2.43 15.34
CA ASP A 124 -7.85 -2.81 14.24
C ASP A 124 -7.41 -2.23 12.89
N ARG A 125 -6.68 -1.11 12.89
CA ARG A 125 -6.10 -0.49 11.69
C ARG A 125 -4.75 -1.07 11.27
N LYS A 126 -4.09 -1.89 12.09
CA LYS A 126 -2.79 -2.47 11.77
C LYS A 126 -2.94 -3.78 10.98
N VAL A 127 -1.84 -4.22 10.37
CA VAL A 127 -1.75 -5.53 9.73
C VAL A 127 -1.86 -6.61 10.80
N GLY A 128 -2.89 -7.45 10.72
CA GLY A 128 -3.17 -8.52 11.67
C GLY A 128 -3.43 -9.86 10.98
N ARG A 129 -3.51 -10.92 11.78
CA ARG A 129 -3.96 -12.23 11.31
C ARG A 129 -5.48 -12.32 11.38
N ALA A 130 -6.08 -13.12 10.50
CA ALA A 130 -7.48 -13.45 10.61
C ALA A 130 -7.72 -14.26 11.90
N SER A 131 -8.86 -14.05 12.55
CA SER A 131 -9.23 -14.76 13.79
C SER A 131 -9.39 -16.27 13.62
N THR A 132 -9.54 -16.73 12.37
CA THR A 132 -9.69 -18.14 11.98
C THR A 132 -8.38 -18.79 11.52
N ASP A 133 -7.27 -18.04 11.48
CA ASP A 133 -5.97 -18.55 11.05
C ASP A 133 -5.40 -19.54 12.08
N THR A 134 -5.13 -20.77 11.65
CA THR A 134 -4.52 -21.83 12.46
C THR A 134 -3.05 -22.07 12.12
N SER A 135 -2.46 -21.26 11.24
CA SER A 135 -1.08 -21.43 10.78
C SER A 135 -0.06 -21.15 11.90
N THR A 136 1.03 -21.92 11.90
CA THR A 136 2.10 -21.83 12.91
C THR A 136 3.28 -20.96 12.48
N TYR A 137 3.29 -20.49 11.23
CA TYR A 137 4.32 -19.58 10.71
C TYR A 137 4.22 -18.20 11.39
N ALA A 138 5.29 -17.40 11.43
CA ALA A 138 5.27 -16.04 11.99
C ALA A 138 4.90 -14.99 10.93
N LEU A 139 4.21 -13.90 11.32
CA LEU A 139 3.90 -12.74 10.45
C LEU A 139 4.92 -11.62 10.70
N THR A 140 6.20 -11.97 10.78
CA THR A 140 7.26 -11.02 11.09
C THR A 140 7.62 -10.23 9.84
N LEU A 141 7.43 -8.90 9.88
CA LEU A 141 7.96 -8.04 8.83
C LEU A 141 9.49 -7.97 8.94
N PRO A 142 10.23 -8.07 7.82
CA PRO A 142 11.68 -7.89 7.84
C PRO A 142 12.04 -6.46 8.24
N VAL A 143 13.20 -6.28 8.87
CA VAL A 143 13.72 -4.94 9.18
C VAL A 143 14.00 -4.22 7.86
N PRO A 144 13.45 -3.01 7.62
CA PRO A 144 13.71 -2.27 6.41
C PRO A 144 15.22 -1.97 6.30
N THR A 145 15.88 -2.52 5.28
CA THR A 145 17.22 -2.10 4.89
C THR A 145 17.12 -0.96 3.87
N SER A 146 18.13 -0.09 3.77
CA SER A 146 18.09 1.18 3.02
C SER A 146 17.90 1.07 1.50
N THR A 147 17.52 -0.10 0.97
CA THR A 147 17.22 -0.31 -0.44
C THR A 147 15.77 -0.78 -0.57
N ALA A 148 14.88 0.18 -0.87
CA ALA A 148 13.54 0.00 -1.44
C ALA A 148 12.85 -1.36 -1.20
N GLN A 149 12.46 -1.65 0.04
CA GLN A 149 11.49 -2.70 0.32
C GLN A 149 10.10 -2.07 0.36
N ASN A 150 9.34 -2.14 -0.73
CA ASN A 150 7.96 -1.70 -0.73
C ASN A 150 7.02 -2.89 -0.48
N LEU A 151 6.25 -2.80 0.59
CA LEU A 151 5.08 -3.66 0.79
C LEU A 151 3.96 -3.15 -0.12
N GLN A 152 3.82 -3.73 -1.31
CA GLN A 152 2.77 -3.32 -2.25
C GLN A 152 1.44 -4.01 -1.89
N LEU A 153 0.46 -3.20 -1.47
CA LEU A 153 -0.92 -3.62 -1.31
C LEU A 153 -1.66 -3.27 -2.60
N SER A 154 -2.03 -4.28 -3.40
CA SER A 154 -2.89 -4.09 -4.57
C SER A 154 -4.33 -4.49 -4.25
N THR A 155 -5.31 -3.86 -4.89
CA THR A 155 -6.72 -4.28 -4.83
C THR A 155 -6.96 -5.70 -5.35
N SER A 156 -5.94 -6.32 -5.95
CA SER A 156 -5.92 -7.69 -6.48
C SER A 156 -5.26 -8.70 -5.53
N GLY A 157 -4.82 -8.27 -4.34
CA GLY A 157 -4.21 -9.12 -3.32
C GLY A 157 -2.79 -8.71 -2.92
N PHE A 158 -2.29 -9.40 -1.90
CA PHE A 158 -0.96 -9.24 -1.31
C PHE A 158 0.04 -10.12 -2.06
N THR A 159 0.98 -9.52 -2.80
CA THR A 159 2.07 -10.27 -3.44
C THR A 159 3.40 -9.83 -2.84
N LEU A 160 3.94 -10.63 -1.91
CA LEU A 160 5.29 -10.46 -1.35
C LEU A 160 6.32 -11.18 -2.24
N ILE A 161 6.51 -10.79 -3.49
CA ILE A 161 7.67 -11.28 -4.22
C ILE A 161 8.14 -10.17 -5.16
N GLU A 162 9.42 -9.77 -5.03
CA GLU A 162 10.15 -9.22 -6.17
C GLU A 162 9.90 -10.21 -7.31
N ARG A 163 9.21 -9.76 -8.36
CA ARG A 163 8.73 -10.68 -9.41
C ARG A 163 9.93 -11.50 -9.87
N GLY A 164 9.92 -12.82 -9.63
CA GLY A 164 11.05 -13.68 -9.98
C GLY A 164 11.42 -13.50 -11.46
N ASN A 165 12.68 -13.75 -11.81
CA ASN A 165 13.14 -13.64 -13.20
C ASN A 165 12.20 -14.43 -14.12
N VAL A 166 11.67 -13.79 -15.16
CA VAL A 166 10.77 -14.45 -16.12
C VAL A 166 11.40 -14.52 -17.50
N VAL A 167 10.84 -15.39 -18.34
CA VAL A 167 11.12 -15.39 -19.78
C VAL A 167 9.98 -14.63 -20.48
N LEU A 168 10.29 -13.45 -21.00
CA LEU A 168 9.41 -12.63 -21.81
C LEU A 168 9.46 -13.09 -23.28
N ASN A 169 8.49 -12.70 -24.10
CA ASN A 169 8.52 -12.95 -25.54
C ASN A 169 7.87 -11.81 -26.34
N GLY A 170 8.23 -11.70 -27.61
CA GLY A 170 7.58 -10.81 -28.57
C GLY A 170 8.24 -10.83 -29.93
N THR A 171 7.78 -9.96 -30.83
CA THR A 171 8.28 -9.85 -32.20
C THR A 171 9.32 -8.73 -32.30
N GLY A 172 10.57 -9.10 -32.61
CA GLY A 172 11.70 -8.17 -32.68
C GLY A 172 12.51 -8.08 -31.39
N ALA A 173 13.62 -7.33 -31.45
CA ALA A 173 14.52 -7.16 -30.29
C ALA A 173 13.81 -6.40 -29.14
N PRO A 174 14.03 -6.80 -27.88
CA PRO A 174 13.38 -6.14 -26.75
C PRO A 174 13.91 -4.73 -26.53
N ALA A 175 13.01 -3.79 -26.23
CA ALA A 175 13.39 -2.43 -25.85
C ALA A 175 14.07 -2.40 -24.47
N GLY A 176 14.94 -1.41 -24.23
CA GLY A 176 15.61 -1.24 -22.92
C GLY A 176 14.65 -1.07 -21.75
N GLY A 177 13.43 -0.54 -21.98
CA GLY A 177 12.37 -0.46 -20.97
C GLY A 177 11.61 -1.76 -20.72
N THR A 178 11.79 -2.79 -21.55
CA THR A 178 11.09 -4.09 -21.43
C THR A 178 11.80 -4.98 -20.42
N GLY A 179 11.09 -5.47 -19.39
CA GLY A 179 11.61 -6.37 -18.37
C GLY A 179 12.57 -5.73 -17.35
N ILE A 180 12.94 -6.49 -16.33
CA ILE A 180 13.91 -6.09 -15.29
C ILE A 180 15.22 -6.86 -15.43
N ASN A 181 16.28 -6.42 -14.73
CA ASN A 181 17.54 -7.15 -14.72
C ASN A 181 17.30 -8.58 -14.17
N GLY A 182 17.87 -9.59 -14.82
CA GLY A 182 17.63 -11.00 -14.54
C GLY A 182 16.61 -11.68 -15.46
N ASP A 183 15.73 -10.94 -16.13
CA ASP A 183 14.78 -11.50 -17.10
C ASP A 183 15.50 -12.01 -18.37
N PHE A 184 14.87 -12.99 -19.04
CA PHE A 184 15.20 -13.43 -20.40
C PHE A 184 14.11 -12.99 -21.37
N TYR A 185 14.40 -12.92 -22.66
CA TYR A 185 13.43 -12.54 -23.70
C TYR A 185 13.63 -13.37 -24.97
N ILE A 186 12.54 -13.89 -25.54
CA ILE A 186 12.53 -14.61 -26.83
C ILE A 186 11.95 -13.70 -27.90
N ASP A 187 12.76 -13.37 -28.91
CA ASP A 187 12.32 -12.77 -30.16
C ASP A 187 11.83 -13.88 -31.10
N SER A 188 10.51 -13.99 -31.25
CA SER A 188 9.87 -15.02 -32.07
C SER A 188 9.96 -14.75 -33.57
N ASN A 189 10.34 -13.55 -33.99
CA ASN A 189 10.52 -13.22 -35.40
C ASN A 189 11.93 -13.58 -35.88
N ALA A 190 12.95 -13.27 -35.07
CA ALA A 190 14.34 -13.60 -35.38
C ALA A 190 14.80 -14.96 -34.81
N ASN A 191 13.96 -15.63 -34.00
CA ASN A 191 14.31 -16.84 -33.24
C ASN A 191 15.56 -16.66 -32.37
N ASN A 192 15.63 -15.53 -31.66
CA ASN A 192 16.77 -15.15 -30.83
C ASN A 192 16.38 -15.13 -29.35
N LEU A 193 17.29 -15.61 -28.49
CA LEU A 193 17.21 -15.48 -27.05
C LEU A 193 18.10 -14.33 -26.58
N TYR A 194 17.53 -13.39 -25.83
CA TYR A 194 18.24 -12.32 -25.14
C TYR A 194 18.21 -12.62 -23.63
N GLY A 195 19.34 -12.46 -22.95
CA GLY A 195 19.38 -12.46 -21.48
C GLY A 195 20.59 -13.19 -20.88
N PRO A 196 20.75 -13.11 -19.55
CA PRO A 196 19.90 -12.32 -18.64
C PRO A 196 20.10 -10.82 -18.83
N LYS A 197 19.02 -10.03 -18.73
CA LYS A 197 19.11 -8.57 -18.79
C LYS A 197 19.99 -8.05 -17.65
N ALA A 198 20.89 -7.11 -17.92
CA ALA A 198 21.81 -6.58 -16.91
C ALA A 198 22.08 -5.09 -17.14
N GLY A 199 22.20 -4.32 -16.06
CA GLY A 199 22.48 -2.87 -16.14
C GLY A 199 21.43 -2.09 -16.95
N GLY A 200 20.17 -2.53 -16.95
CA GLY A 200 19.09 -1.90 -17.73
C GLY A 200 19.14 -2.17 -19.23
N SER A 201 20.09 -2.97 -19.71
CA SER A 201 20.29 -3.28 -21.12
C SER A 201 20.17 -4.78 -21.40
N TRP A 202 19.69 -5.11 -22.60
CA TRP A 202 19.67 -6.48 -23.08
C TRP A 202 21.04 -6.84 -23.68
N PRO A 203 21.65 -7.97 -23.29
CA PRO A 203 22.89 -8.43 -23.88
C PRO A 203 22.68 -8.86 -25.34
N THR A 204 23.78 -9.10 -26.05
CA THR A 204 23.75 -9.63 -27.43
C THR A 204 22.94 -10.92 -27.50
N ALA A 205 22.07 -11.00 -28.51
CA ALA A 205 21.20 -12.15 -28.72
C ALA A 205 21.98 -13.42 -29.11
N VAL A 206 21.45 -14.57 -28.71
CA VAL A 206 21.91 -15.89 -29.13
C VAL A 206 20.87 -16.51 -30.05
N SER A 207 21.27 -16.96 -31.24
CA SER A 207 20.38 -17.67 -32.17
C SER A 207 19.91 -18.99 -31.56
N MET A 208 18.62 -19.23 -31.61
CA MET A 208 18.01 -20.50 -31.25
C MET A 208 17.91 -21.46 -32.44
N VAL A 209 18.26 -20.99 -33.64
CA VAL A 209 18.30 -21.80 -34.87
C VAL A 209 19.71 -22.32 -35.08
N GLY A 210 19.82 -23.64 -35.29
CA GLY A 210 21.09 -24.30 -35.63
C GLY A 210 21.55 -24.04 -37.07
N PRO A 211 22.77 -24.46 -37.43
CA PRO A 211 23.27 -24.33 -38.79
C PRO A 211 22.39 -25.10 -39.79
N THR A 212 22.36 -24.63 -41.04
CA THR A 212 21.70 -25.34 -42.15
C THR A 212 22.27 -26.76 -42.28
N GLY A 213 21.39 -27.75 -42.47
CA GLY A 213 21.81 -29.15 -42.71
C GLY A 213 22.62 -29.31 -44.00
N SER A 214 23.30 -30.45 -44.15
CA SER A 214 24.04 -30.75 -45.37
C SER A 214 23.12 -30.77 -46.60
N THR A 215 23.60 -30.24 -47.72
CA THR A 215 22.90 -30.36 -49.01
C THR A 215 22.65 -31.83 -49.34
N GLY A 216 21.44 -32.15 -49.81
CA GLY A 216 21.11 -33.51 -50.25
C GLY A 216 21.96 -33.95 -51.43
N ALA A 217 22.07 -35.28 -51.63
CA ALA A 217 22.77 -35.82 -52.79
C ALA A 217 22.11 -35.33 -54.09
N THR A 218 22.93 -35.03 -55.12
CA THR A 218 22.46 -34.71 -56.46
C THR A 218 21.58 -35.84 -57.00
N GLY A 219 20.43 -35.51 -57.58
CA GLY A 219 19.54 -36.50 -58.19
C GLY A 219 20.23 -37.27 -59.33
N ALA A 220 19.77 -38.49 -59.60
CA ALA A 220 20.29 -39.30 -60.70
C ALA A 220 20.11 -38.58 -62.05
N THR A 221 21.13 -38.65 -62.92
CA THR A 221 21.06 -38.13 -64.30
C THR A 221 19.90 -38.78 -65.06
N GLY A 222 19.09 -37.98 -65.76
CA GLY A 222 17.98 -38.48 -66.58
C GLY A 222 18.46 -39.41 -67.71
N SER A 223 17.64 -40.38 -68.10
CA SER A 223 17.97 -41.30 -69.20
C SER A 223 18.10 -40.52 -70.51
N THR A 224 19.17 -40.78 -71.28
CA THR A 224 19.41 -40.21 -72.61
C THR A 224 18.21 -40.47 -73.53
N GLY A 225 17.65 -39.42 -74.14
CA GLY A 225 16.54 -39.53 -75.09
C GLY A 225 16.91 -40.43 -76.26
N GLY A 226 16.03 -41.37 -76.62
CA GLY A 226 16.25 -42.32 -77.70
C GLY A 226 16.55 -41.63 -79.04
N ILE A 227 17.52 -42.16 -79.77
CA ILE A 227 17.90 -41.72 -81.12
C ILE A 227 16.71 -41.81 -82.08
N GLY A 228 16.41 -40.71 -82.79
CA GLY A 228 15.47 -40.72 -83.91
C GLY A 228 16.06 -41.48 -85.10
N LEU A 229 15.44 -42.60 -85.47
CA LEU A 229 15.81 -43.39 -86.64
C LEU A 229 15.41 -42.62 -87.93
N MET A 230 16.35 -41.91 -88.57
CA MET A 230 16.12 -41.37 -89.91
C MET A 230 16.68 -42.35 -90.96
N ILE A 231 15.77 -43.05 -91.63
CA ILE A 231 16.06 -43.83 -92.84
C ILE A 231 16.26 -42.82 -93.98
N ALA A 232 17.46 -42.77 -94.56
CA ALA A 232 17.70 -42.10 -95.84
C ALA A 232 17.82 -43.17 -96.95
N LEU A 233 16.82 -43.22 -97.81
CA LEU A 233 16.80 -43.91 -99.10
C LEU A 233 17.23 -42.89 -100.19
N GLY A 234 18.18 -43.26 -101.04
CA GLY A 234 18.33 -42.64 -102.37
C GLY A 234 19.78 -42.47 -102.83
N GLY A 235 20.16 -43.23 -103.86
CA GLY A 235 21.39 -43.06 -104.63
C GLY A 235 22.00 -44.38 -105.08
#